data_AF-A0A2H6IW27-F1
#
_entry.id   AF-A0A2H6IW27-F1
#
_cell.length_a   1.000
_cell.length_b   1.000
_cell.length_c   1.000
_cell.angle_alpha   90.00
_cell.angle_beta   90.00
_cell.angle_gamma   90.00
#
_symmetry.space_group_name_H-M   'P 1'
#
loop_
_entity.id
_entity.type
_entity.pdbx_description
1 polymer ?
#
loop_
_entity_poly.entity_id
_entity_poly.type
_entity_poly.pdbx_seq_one_letter_code
_entity_poly.pdbx_strand_id
1 'polypeptide(L)'
;MIEMQQALGLAMSRWGIIEGALSLIFGQSIKARDGAAASAAFAAIHSYEVQIDVTQAALLMTYRDHPDVKEKWTKFRKRLRNLRPKRNKLAHGQIIQESVGSNPTTTRFIPFYHFHHHHGTDAFEKWELADIQKLANDFRELGKEMQTYRNQSDCRASEATKTSLARSRTRSSCGPGANWLECSVPSDSNPLSIRTIRARSTISGVISTSLSLA
;
A
#
# COMPACT_ATOMS: atom_id res chain seq x y z
N MET A 1 26.55 -15.63 14.23
CA MET A 1 25.66 -16.07 13.13
C MET A 1 24.20 -16.22 13.57
N ILE A 2 23.88 -17.05 14.57
CA ILE A 2 22.49 -17.29 15.02
C ILE A 2 21.75 -16.00 15.40
N GLU A 3 22.38 -15.12 16.17
CA GLU A 3 21.78 -13.85 16.60
C GLU A 3 21.42 -12.94 15.41
N MET A 4 22.25 -12.91 14.37
CA MET A 4 22.00 -12.13 13.15
C MET A 4 20.80 -12.68 12.38
N GLN A 5 20.67 -14.00 12.27
CA GLN A 5 19.52 -14.66 11.63
C GLN A 5 18.23 -14.37 12.40
N GLN A 6 18.27 -14.45 13.74
CA GLN A 6 17.12 -14.14 14.59
C GLN A 6 16.70 -12.67 14.45
N ALA A 7 17.65 -11.74 14.45
CA ALA A 7 17.38 -10.32 14.26
C ALA A 7 16.76 -10.03 12.88
N LEU A 8 17.28 -10.66 11.82
CA LEU A 8 16.75 -10.56 10.46
C LEU A 8 15.32 -11.10 10.38
N GLY A 9 15.08 -12.31 10.91
CA GLY A 9 13.75 -12.92 10.95
C GLY A 9 12.74 -12.08 11.72
N LEU A 10 13.16 -11.50 12.85
CA LEU A 10 12.34 -10.59 13.64
C LEU A 10 12.01 -9.29 12.88
N ALA A 11 12.99 -8.69 12.20
CA ALA A 11 12.77 -7.51 11.37
C ALA A 11 11.76 -7.80 10.26
N MET A 12 11.95 -8.90 9.49
CA MET A 12 11.03 -9.27 8.41
C MET A 12 9.62 -9.60 8.91
N SER A 13 9.49 -10.28 10.05
CA SER A 13 8.17 -10.57 10.65
C SER A 13 7.44 -9.28 11.03
N ARG A 14 8.16 -8.30 11.60
CA ARG A 14 7.58 -7.00 11.96
C ARG A 14 7.23 -6.17 10.73
N TRP A 15 7.97 -6.30 9.64
CA TRP A 15 7.56 -5.73 8.36
C TRP A 15 6.24 -6.37 7.85
N GLY A 16 6.06 -7.68 7.99
CA GLY A 16 4.79 -8.34 7.65
C GLY A 16 3.58 -7.76 8.39
N ILE A 17 3.76 -7.27 9.63
CA ILE A 17 2.70 -6.55 10.37
C ILE A 17 2.31 -5.25 9.65
N ILE A 18 3.29 -4.52 9.12
CA ILE A 18 3.06 -3.29 8.34
C ILE A 18 2.29 -3.62 7.05
N GLU A 19 2.68 -4.68 6.33
CA GLU A 19 2.00 -5.13 5.11
C GLU A 19 0.55 -5.54 5.38
N GLY A 20 0.32 -6.28 6.47
CA GLY A 20 -1.02 -6.64 6.92
C GLY A 20 -1.86 -5.41 7.27
N ALA A 21 -1.31 -4.46 8.01
CA ALA A 21 -2.02 -3.21 8.33
C ALA A 21 -2.34 -2.40 7.07
N LEU A 22 -1.42 -2.35 6.10
CA LEU A 22 -1.63 -1.65 4.83
C LEU A 22 -2.75 -2.29 4.00
N SER A 23 -2.79 -3.62 3.91
CA SER A 23 -3.86 -4.39 3.26
C SER A 23 -5.24 -4.10 3.88
N LEU A 24 -5.30 -4.05 5.22
CA LEU A 24 -6.54 -3.75 5.94
C LEU A 24 -7.03 -2.32 5.70
N ILE A 25 -6.12 -1.34 5.70
CA ILE A 25 -6.45 0.07 5.37
C ILE A 25 -6.95 0.18 3.94
N PHE A 26 -6.34 -0.54 3.00
CA PHE A 26 -6.83 -0.61 1.61
C PHE A 26 -8.27 -1.16 1.56
N GLY A 27 -8.52 -2.32 2.18
CA GLY A 27 -9.85 -2.95 2.20
C GLY A 27 -10.94 -2.04 2.79
N GLN A 28 -10.63 -1.34 3.88
CA GLN A 28 -11.53 -0.33 4.47
C GLN A 28 -11.77 0.85 3.53
N SER A 29 -10.71 1.34 2.90
CA SER A 29 -10.77 2.49 1.99
C SER A 29 -11.61 2.19 0.74
N ILE A 30 -11.63 0.95 0.24
CA ILE A 30 -12.51 0.55 -0.87
C ILE A 30 -13.90 0.07 -0.41
N LYS A 31 -14.18 0.11 0.90
CA LYS A 31 -15.41 -0.41 1.52
C LYS A 31 -15.71 -1.86 1.07
N ALA A 32 -14.68 -2.70 1.07
CA ALA A 32 -14.80 -4.08 0.62
C ALA A 32 -15.84 -4.83 1.45
N ARG A 33 -16.80 -5.48 0.79
CA ARG A 33 -17.76 -6.37 1.45
C ARG A 33 -17.09 -7.66 1.92
N ASP A 34 -16.15 -8.16 1.13
CA ASP A 34 -15.34 -9.33 1.44
C ASP A 34 -13.88 -8.90 1.66
N GLY A 35 -13.46 -8.96 2.92
CA GLY A 35 -12.09 -8.61 3.31
C GLY A 35 -11.04 -9.58 2.78
N ALA A 36 -11.38 -10.86 2.58
CA ALA A 36 -10.45 -11.84 2.04
C ALA A 36 -10.18 -11.57 0.56
N ALA A 37 -11.23 -11.27 -0.22
CA ALA A 37 -11.10 -10.87 -1.62
C ALA A 37 -10.27 -9.58 -1.77
N ALA A 38 -10.49 -8.58 -0.90
CA ALA A 38 -9.70 -7.35 -0.91
C ALA A 38 -8.23 -7.59 -0.56
N SER A 39 -7.95 -8.43 0.43
CA SER A 39 -6.58 -8.80 0.80
C SER A 39 -5.87 -9.56 -0.33
N ALA A 40 -6.56 -10.49 -1.00
CA ALA A 40 -6.03 -11.20 -2.16
C ALA A 40 -5.73 -10.25 -3.33
N ALA A 41 -6.65 -9.33 -3.63
CA ALA A 41 -6.45 -8.30 -4.67
C ALA A 41 -5.26 -7.39 -4.34
N PHE A 42 -5.10 -7.01 -3.07
CA PHE A 42 -3.97 -6.23 -2.60
C PHE A 42 -2.64 -6.99 -2.72
N ALA A 43 -2.61 -8.26 -2.30
CA ALA A 43 -1.44 -9.13 -2.38
C ALA A 43 -1.02 -9.44 -3.83
N ALA A 44 -1.96 -9.42 -4.78
CA ALA A 44 -1.66 -9.57 -6.21
C ALA A 44 -0.85 -8.39 -6.79
N ILE A 45 -0.78 -7.25 -6.09
CA ILE A 45 0.07 -6.12 -6.48
C ILE A 45 1.52 -6.43 -6.07
N HIS A 46 2.35 -6.84 -7.03
CA HIS A 46 3.74 -7.24 -6.76
C HIS A 46 4.63 -6.14 -6.18
N SER A 47 4.42 -4.89 -6.57
CA SER A 47 5.24 -3.77 -6.10
C SER A 47 4.66 -3.15 -4.84
N TYR A 48 5.45 -3.15 -3.77
CA TYR A 48 5.08 -2.48 -2.50
C TYR A 48 4.84 -0.97 -2.68
N GLU A 49 5.51 -0.33 -3.64
CA GLU A 49 5.27 1.07 -3.97
C GLU A 49 3.87 1.29 -4.55
N VAL A 50 3.48 0.43 -5.49
CA VAL A 50 2.16 0.46 -6.11
C VAL A 50 1.08 0.18 -5.06
N GLN A 51 1.33 -0.76 -4.14
CA GLN A 51 0.44 -1.01 -3.00
C GLN A 51 0.19 0.27 -2.17
N ILE A 52 1.24 1.03 -1.83
CA ILE A 52 1.10 2.30 -1.09
C ILE A 52 0.27 3.32 -1.89
N ASP A 53 0.52 3.45 -3.18
CA ASP A 53 -0.11 4.47 -4.01
C ASP A 53 -1.58 4.15 -4.33
N VAL A 54 -1.91 2.87 -4.53
CA VAL A 54 -3.31 2.42 -4.66
C VAL A 54 -4.08 2.64 -3.35
N THR A 55 -3.48 2.34 -2.19
CA THR A 55 -4.09 2.64 -0.90
C THR A 55 -4.32 4.14 -0.70
N GLN A 56 -3.35 4.98 -1.09
CA GLN A 56 -3.50 6.44 -1.06
C GLN A 56 -4.69 6.89 -1.92
N ALA A 57 -4.82 6.39 -3.14
CA ALA A 57 -5.91 6.77 -4.04
C ALA A 57 -7.27 6.38 -3.45
N ALA A 58 -7.42 5.13 -2.99
CA ALA A 58 -8.64 4.65 -2.34
C ALA A 58 -9.02 5.49 -1.11
N LEU A 59 -8.02 5.81 -0.27
CA LEU A 59 -8.22 6.59 0.95
C LEU A 59 -8.63 8.04 0.64
N LEU A 60 -7.99 8.70 -0.34
CA LEU A 60 -8.36 10.06 -0.74
C LEU A 60 -9.79 10.13 -1.28
N MET A 61 -10.24 9.10 -1.99
CA MET A 61 -11.62 9.04 -2.48
C MET A 61 -12.62 8.85 -1.34
N THR A 62 -12.37 7.90 -0.44
CA THR A 62 -13.30 7.54 0.63
C THR A 62 -13.33 8.58 1.77
N TYR A 63 -12.20 9.17 2.08
CA TYR A 63 -12.04 10.16 3.16
C TYR A 63 -11.86 11.59 2.63
N ARG A 64 -12.46 11.89 1.47
CA ARG A 64 -12.33 13.22 0.83
C ARG A 64 -12.73 14.37 1.76
N ASP A 65 -13.75 14.14 2.58
CA ASP A 65 -14.34 15.11 3.51
C ASP A 65 -13.72 15.05 4.93
N HIS A 66 -12.65 14.26 5.12
CA HIS A 66 -11.96 14.07 6.41
C HIS A 66 -10.48 14.48 6.32
N PRO A 67 -10.15 15.78 6.43
CA PRO A 67 -8.78 16.28 6.27
C PRO A 67 -7.79 15.73 7.31
N ASP A 68 -8.25 15.46 8.52
CA ASP A 68 -7.45 14.90 9.61
C ASP A 68 -6.94 13.48 9.30
N VAL A 69 -7.79 12.66 8.66
CA VAL A 69 -7.44 11.30 8.22
C VAL A 69 -6.37 11.38 7.12
N LYS A 70 -6.55 12.28 6.15
CA LYS A 70 -5.61 12.51 5.04
C LYS A 70 -4.24 12.99 5.52
N GLU A 71 -4.21 13.91 6.49
CA GLU A 71 -2.95 14.44 7.04
C GLU A 71 -2.15 13.33 7.76
N LYS A 72 -2.81 12.57 8.63
CA LYS A 72 -2.19 11.43 9.32
C LYS A 72 -1.64 10.40 8.33
N TRP A 73 -2.43 10.06 7.32
CA TRP A 73 -2.01 9.14 6.26
C TRP A 73 -0.77 9.62 5.50
N THR A 74 -0.69 10.92 5.19
CA THR A 74 0.47 11.51 4.50
C THR A 74 1.77 11.30 5.27
N LYS A 75 1.72 11.40 6.62
CA LYS A 75 2.88 11.11 7.49
C LYS A 75 3.29 9.64 7.42
N PHE A 76 2.32 8.72 7.45
CA PHE A 76 2.60 7.28 7.28
C PHE A 76 3.19 6.95 5.92
N ARG A 77 2.61 7.48 4.84
CA ARG A 77 3.10 7.26 3.47
C ARG A 77 4.57 7.69 3.32
N LYS A 78 4.95 8.84 3.88
CA LYS A 78 6.35 9.29 3.89
C LYS A 78 7.27 8.29 4.60
N ARG A 79 6.88 7.78 5.77
CA ARG A 79 7.66 6.79 6.53
C ARG A 79 7.76 5.45 5.79
N LEU A 80 6.65 4.96 5.22
CA LEU A 80 6.62 3.74 4.42
C LEU A 80 7.59 3.81 3.24
N ARG A 81 7.57 4.94 2.50
CA ARG A 81 8.49 5.18 1.38
C ARG A 81 9.95 5.21 1.81
N ASN A 82 10.25 5.78 2.98
CA ASN A 82 11.61 5.82 3.53
C ASN A 82 12.11 4.46 4.02
N LEU A 83 11.23 3.61 4.55
CA LEU A 83 11.58 2.30 5.10
C LEU A 83 11.57 1.18 4.06
N ARG A 84 10.80 1.31 2.97
CA ARG A 84 10.74 0.33 1.88
C ARG A 84 12.12 -0.07 1.33
N PRO A 85 13.02 0.87 0.97
CA PRO A 85 14.35 0.48 0.49
C PRO A 85 15.11 -0.36 1.51
N LYS A 86 14.96 -0.08 2.81
CA LYS A 86 15.61 -0.85 3.89
C LYS A 86 15.04 -2.25 4.00
N ARG A 87 13.73 -2.43 3.85
CA ARG A 87 13.13 -3.77 3.75
C ARG A 87 13.62 -4.54 2.53
N ASN A 88 13.71 -3.89 1.37
CA ASN A 88 14.22 -4.56 0.17
C ASN A 88 15.67 -5.02 0.38
N LYS A 89 16.51 -4.18 1.01
CA LYS A 89 17.86 -4.56 1.43
C LYS A 89 17.88 -5.80 2.34
N LEU A 90 16.99 -5.86 3.35
CA LEU A 90 16.87 -7.03 4.23
C LEU A 90 16.44 -8.29 3.48
N ALA A 91 15.46 -8.15 2.57
CA ALA A 91 14.87 -9.28 1.85
C ALA A 91 15.82 -9.91 0.82
N HIS A 92 16.75 -9.11 0.27
CA HIS A 92 17.66 -9.56 -0.78
C HIS A 92 19.10 -9.73 -0.30
N GLY A 93 19.47 -9.27 0.90
CA GLY A 93 20.82 -9.40 1.42
C GLY A 93 21.20 -10.78 1.94
N GLN A 94 22.44 -10.90 2.38
CA GLN A 94 23.02 -12.13 2.91
C GLN A 94 23.75 -11.89 4.23
N ILE A 95 23.83 -12.93 5.05
CA ILE A 95 24.67 -12.95 6.25
C ILE A 95 26.00 -13.58 5.87
N ILE A 96 27.10 -12.88 6.13
CA ILE A 96 28.45 -13.39 5.91
C ILE A 96 29.22 -13.46 7.23
N GLN A 97 30.26 -14.29 7.21
CA GLN A 97 31.30 -14.32 8.21
C GLN A 97 32.56 -13.74 7.59
N GLU A 98 33.09 -12.68 8.18
CA GLU A 98 34.30 -12.00 7.71
C GLU A 98 35.41 -12.19 8.76
N SER A 99 36.54 -12.72 8.32
CA SER A 99 37.78 -12.80 9.11
C SER A 99 38.74 -11.74 8.59
N VAL A 100 39.04 -10.73 9.41
CA VAL A 100 39.95 -9.64 9.05
C VAL A 100 41.30 -9.89 9.72
N GLY A 101 42.21 -10.54 8.99
CA GLY A 101 43.54 -10.91 9.50
C GLY A 101 43.45 -11.91 10.65
N SER A 102 44.11 -11.61 11.77
CA SER A 102 44.12 -12.45 12.98
C SER A 102 42.91 -12.22 13.91
N ASN A 103 41.97 -11.35 13.54
CA ASN A 103 40.82 -11.03 14.38
C ASN A 103 39.75 -12.13 14.36
N PRO A 104 38.98 -12.29 15.46
CA PRO A 104 37.87 -13.23 15.50
C PRO A 104 36.85 -12.95 14.39
N THR A 105 36.31 -14.03 13.82
CA THR A 105 35.31 -13.99 12.77
C THR A 105 34.10 -13.15 13.18
N THR A 106 33.86 -12.05 12.48
CA THR A 106 32.72 -11.17 12.74
C THR A 106 31.57 -11.54 11.81
N THR A 107 30.34 -11.65 12.34
CA THR A 107 29.14 -11.86 11.54
C THR A 107 28.59 -10.52 11.07
N ARG A 108 28.37 -10.35 9.77
CA ARG A 108 27.82 -9.11 9.18
C ARG A 108 26.69 -9.42 8.20
N PHE A 109 25.81 -8.45 7.97
CA PHE A 109 24.81 -8.51 6.92
C PHE A 109 25.21 -7.60 5.75
N ILE A 110 25.18 -8.13 4.53
CA ILE A 110 25.43 -7.38 3.30
C ILE A 110 24.11 -7.29 2.54
N PRO A 111 23.54 -6.08 2.38
CA PRO A 111 22.36 -5.89 1.54
C PRO A 111 22.74 -6.04 0.07
N PHE A 112 22.18 -7.04 -0.62
CA PHE A 112 22.36 -7.15 -2.07
C PHE A 112 21.28 -6.37 -2.80
N TYR A 113 21.74 -5.58 -3.76
CA TYR A 113 20.96 -5.17 -4.92
C TYR A 113 21.64 -5.78 -6.13
N HIS A 114 21.06 -6.81 -6.77
CA HIS A 114 21.45 -7.34 -8.10
C HIS A 114 22.84 -6.88 -8.59
N PHE A 115 23.91 -7.40 -7.97
CA PHE A 115 25.27 -6.86 -8.03
C PHE A 115 26.12 -7.51 -9.13
N HIS A 116 25.58 -7.68 -10.35
CA HIS A 116 26.40 -8.13 -11.48
C HIS A 116 27.23 -7.00 -12.14
N HIS A 117 27.13 -5.75 -11.67
CA HIS A 117 27.71 -4.60 -12.38
C HIS A 117 28.69 -3.70 -11.60
N HIS A 118 29.12 -4.07 -10.39
CA HIS A 118 30.12 -3.26 -9.68
C HIS A 118 31.44 -4.01 -9.52
N HIS A 119 32.37 -3.73 -10.44
CA HIS A 119 33.77 -4.17 -10.44
C HIS A 119 34.62 -3.43 -9.38
N GLY A 120 34.20 -3.43 -8.11
CA GLY A 120 34.97 -2.86 -7.00
C GLY A 120 34.49 -3.40 -5.66
N THR A 121 35.34 -4.18 -4.99
CA THR A 121 35.05 -4.93 -3.76
C THR A 121 34.87 -4.06 -2.50
N ASP A 122 35.16 -2.75 -2.58
CA ASP A 122 35.50 -1.97 -1.39
C ASP A 122 34.39 -1.04 -0.86
N ALA A 123 33.18 -1.06 -1.42
CA ALA A 123 32.12 -0.11 -1.03
C ALA A 123 30.75 -0.74 -0.72
N PHE A 124 30.72 -2.02 -0.32
CA PHE A 124 29.46 -2.60 0.16
C PHE A 124 29.10 -2.02 1.53
N GLU A 125 27.88 -1.49 1.64
CA GLU A 125 27.28 -1.18 2.93
C GLU A 125 27.25 -2.47 3.77
N LYS A 126 27.80 -2.43 4.99
CA LYS A 126 27.80 -3.57 5.92
C LYS A 126 26.96 -3.18 7.12
N TRP A 127 26.02 -4.04 7.50
CA TRP A 127 25.19 -3.85 8.68
C TRP A 127 25.62 -4.77 9.80
N GLU A 128 25.70 -4.21 10.99
CA GLU A 128 25.92 -4.92 12.23
C GLU A 128 24.58 -5.40 12.83
N LEU A 129 24.67 -6.25 13.86
CA LEU A 129 23.49 -6.76 14.56
C LEU A 129 22.59 -5.63 15.08
N ALA A 130 23.21 -4.56 15.61
CA ALA A 130 22.51 -3.40 16.15
C ALA A 130 21.69 -2.66 15.08
N ASP A 131 22.17 -2.58 13.84
CA ASP A 131 21.45 -1.94 12.73
C ASP A 131 20.16 -2.69 12.41
N ILE A 132 20.23 -4.02 12.32
CA ILE A 132 19.05 -4.85 12.03
C ILE A 132 18.05 -4.79 13.19
N GLN A 133 18.52 -4.82 14.45
CA GLN A 133 17.66 -4.68 15.62
C GLN A 133 16.98 -3.31 15.66
N LYS A 134 17.70 -2.23 15.31
CA LYS A 134 17.12 -0.90 15.20
C LYS A 134 16.02 -0.88 14.13
N LEU A 135 16.26 -1.44 12.95
CA LEU A 135 15.25 -1.55 11.89
C LEU A 135 14.03 -2.35 12.34
N ALA A 136 14.25 -3.46 13.05
CA ALA A 136 13.15 -4.23 13.62
C ALA A 136 12.31 -3.35 14.56
N ASN A 137 12.93 -2.51 15.39
CA ASN A 137 12.18 -1.61 16.28
C ASN A 137 11.44 -0.52 15.50
N ASP A 138 12.09 0.11 14.51
CA ASP A 138 11.46 1.09 13.62
C ASP A 138 10.21 0.50 12.93
N PHE A 139 10.28 -0.77 12.49
CA PHE A 139 9.14 -1.48 11.90
C PHE A 139 8.03 -1.78 12.91
N ARG A 140 8.38 -2.21 14.13
CA ARG A 140 7.41 -2.48 15.19
C ARG A 140 6.58 -1.24 15.51
N GLU A 141 7.24 -0.11 15.72
CA GLU A 141 6.55 1.13 16.10
C GLU A 141 5.65 1.60 14.95
N LEU A 142 6.13 1.61 13.70
CA LEU A 142 5.27 1.95 12.56
C LEU A 142 4.07 1.01 12.43
N GLY A 143 4.28 -0.31 12.59
CA GLY A 143 3.21 -1.30 12.53
C GLY A 143 2.12 -1.04 13.57
N LYS A 144 2.50 -0.76 14.83
CA LYS A 144 1.55 -0.39 15.90
C LYS A 144 0.77 0.88 15.57
N GLU A 145 1.47 1.93 15.15
CA GLU A 145 0.84 3.21 14.82
C GLU A 145 -0.17 3.07 13.66
N MET A 146 0.16 2.26 12.64
CA MET A 146 -0.75 1.99 11.53
C MET A 146 -2.00 1.20 11.96
N GLN A 147 -1.84 0.22 12.86
CA GLN A 147 -2.99 -0.49 13.45
C GLN A 147 -3.89 0.45 14.26
N THR A 148 -3.30 1.34 15.07
CA THR A 148 -4.06 2.36 15.79
C THR A 148 -4.78 3.31 14.83
N TYR A 149 -4.10 3.77 13.78
CA TYR A 149 -4.68 4.62 12.75
C TYR A 149 -5.89 3.97 12.07
N ARG A 150 -5.76 2.70 11.67
CA ARG A 150 -6.83 1.88 11.08
C ARG A 150 -8.09 1.87 11.96
N ASN A 151 -7.93 1.62 13.26
CA ASN A 151 -9.06 1.58 14.19
C ASN A 151 -9.73 2.96 14.33
N GLN A 152 -8.95 4.04 14.31
CA GLN A 152 -9.48 5.42 14.39
C GLN A 152 -10.24 5.84 13.13
N SER A 153 -9.78 5.45 11.94
CA SER A 153 -10.43 5.80 10.67
C SER A 153 -11.79 5.12 10.49
N ASP A 154 -11.95 3.89 11.00
CA ASP A 154 -13.21 3.15 10.96
C ASP A 154 -14.29 3.80 11.84
N CYS A 155 -13.94 4.17 13.08
CA CYS A 155 -14.88 4.83 13.99
C CYS A 155 -15.47 6.09 13.37
N ARG A 156 -14.61 6.95 12.77
CA ARG A 156 -15.04 8.21 12.14
C ARG A 156 -15.95 8.00 10.93
N ALA A 157 -15.67 6.98 10.10
CA ALA A 157 -16.52 6.66 8.96
C ALA A 157 -17.93 6.21 9.39
N SER A 158 -18.03 5.48 10.51
CA SER A 158 -19.31 5.02 11.06
C SER A 158 -20.17 6.17 11.60
N GLU A 159 -19.55 7.18 12.22
CA GLU A 159 -20.24 8.35 12.77
C GLU A 159 -20.81 9.24 11.66
N ALA A 160 -20.02 9.53 10.62
CA ALA A 160 -20.46 10.34 9.49
C ALA A 160 -21.69 9.73 8.78
N THR A 161 -21.73 8.40 8.67
CA THR A 161 -22.85 7.67 8.07
C THR A 161 -24.13 7.82 8.90
N LYS A 162 -24.03 7.73 10.24
CA LYS A 162 -25.16 7.92 11.15
C LYS A 162 -25.74 9.34 11.08
N THR A 163 -24.87 10.36 11.05
CA THR A 163 -25.31 11.77 10.96
C THR A 163 -26.02 12.06 9.63
N SER A 164 -25.56 11.49 8.51
CA SER A 164 -26.22 11.64 7.21
C SER A 164 -27.62 11.02 7.20
N LEU A 165 -27.78 9.82 7.77
CA LEU A 165 -29.07 9.13 7.89
C LEU A 165 -30.05 9.86 8.83
N ALA A 166 -29.55 10.48 9.90
CA ALA A 166 -30.38 11.28 10.80
C ALA A 166 -30.95 12.53 10.11
N ARG A 167 -30.14 13.19 9.25
CA ARG A 167 -30.57 14.35 8.47
C ARG A 167 -31.54 14.00 7.34
N SER A 168 -31.44 12.81 6.74
CA SER A 168 -32.39 12.39 5.70
C SER A 168 -33.77 12.06 6.27
N ARG A 169 -33.85 11.53 7.50
CA ARG A 169 -35.13 11.22 8.17
C ARG A 169 -35.89 12.47 8.64
N THR A 170 -35.19 13.54 9.00
CA THR A 170 -35.83 14.80 9.47
C THR A 170 -36.42 15.64 8.33
N ARG A 171 -36.10 15.34 7.07
CA ARG A 171 -36.67 16.04 5.90
C ARG A 171 -37.95 15.40 5.33
N SER A 172 -38.40 14.24 5.84
CA SER A 172 -39.62 13.57 5.35
C SER A 172 -40.89 13.95 6.10
N SER A 173 -40.87 14.97 6.96
CA SER A 173 -42.09 15.56 7.54
C SER A 173 -42.54 16.77 6.70
N CYS A 174 -42.83 16.55 5.42
CA CYS A 174 -43.74 17.44 4.71
C CYS A 174 -45.17 17.06 5.15
N GLY A 175 -45.90 18.05 5.66
CA GLY A 175 -47.06 17.86 6.51
C GLY A 175 -48.28 17.18 5.87
N PRO A 176 -49.28 16.83 6.70
CA PRO A 176 -50.56 16.35 6.21
C PRO A 176 -51.28 17.49 5.48
N GLY A 177 -51.38 17.44 4.15
CA GLY A 177 -52.25 18.38 3.42
C GLY A 177 -51.89 18.78 1.99
N ALA A 178 -50.85 18.23 1.34
CA ALA A 178 -50.60 18.53 -0.08
C ALA A 178 -51.37 17.55 -0.99
N ASN A 179 -52.36 18.09 -1.73
CA ASN A 179 -53.15 17.38 -2.75
C ASN A 179 -52.25 16.77 -3.83
N TRP A 180 -52.42 15.46 -4.06
CA TRP A 180 -51.62 14.60 -4.95
C TRP A 180 -52.11 14.55 -6.41
N LEU A 181 -52.76 15.61 -6.90
CA LEU A 181 -53.21 15.68 -8.30
C LEU A 181 -52.38 16.74 -9.02
N GLU A 182 -51.76 16.35 -10.14
CA GLU A 182 -50.90 17.14 -11.03
C GLU A 182 -49.39 17.11 -10.72
N CYS A 183 -48.76 15.96 -10.97
CA CYS A 183 -47.38 15.94 -11.46
C CYS A 183 -47.39 15.27 -12.84
N SER A 184 -47.63 16.11 -13.84
CA SER A 184 -47.54 15.77 -15.26
C SER A 184 -46.14 15.28 -15.59
N VAL A 185 -46.06 14.07 -16.13
CA VAL A 185 -44.83 13.44 -16.61
C VAL A 185 -44.45 14.09 -17.95
N PRO A 186 -43.25 14.68 -18.12
CA PRO A 186 -42.78 15.06 -19.44
C PRO A 186 -42.35 13.79 -20.17
N SER A 187 -43.13 13.39 -21.18
CA SER A 187 -42.78 12.31 -22.09
C SER A 187 -41.85 12.83 -23.19
N ASP A 188 -40.57 12.96 -22.89
CA ASP A 188 -39.56 13.19 -23.95
C ASP A 188 -38.81 11.90 -24.22
N SER A 189 -39.35 11.16 -25.19
CA SER A 189 -38.68 10.11 -25.92
C SER A 189 -37.51 10.69 -26.71
N ASN A 190 -36.28 10.41 -26.28
CA ASN A 190 -35.09 10.65 -27.09
C ASN A 190 -34.25 9.35 -27.18
N PRO A 191 -34.26 8.63 -28.32
CA PRO A 191 -33.50 7.41 -28.47
C PRO A 191 -32.02 7.74 -28.67
N LEU A 192 -31.22 7.52 -27.63
CA LEU A 192 -29.76 7.61 -27.72
C LEU A 192 -29.20 6.49 -28.61
N SER A 193 -28.80 6.89 -29.81
CA SER A 193 -27.92 6.16 -30.73
C SER A 193 -26.69 5.61 -29.98
N ILE A 194 -26.64 4.29 -29.82
CA ILE A 194 -25.44 3.56 -29.40
C ILE A 194 -24.41 3.67 -30.53
N ARG A 195 -23.50 4.64 -30.44
CA ARG A 195 -22.29 4.66 -31.26
C ARG A 195 -21.29 3.66 -30.67
N THR A 196 -21.23 2.49 -31.29
CA THR A 196 -20.15 1.52 -31.10
C THR A 196 -18.81 2.14 -31.52
N ILE A 197 -17.99 2.53 -30.54
CA ILE A 197 -16.59 2.90 -30.78
C ILE A 197 -15.81 1.59 -30.99
N ARG A 198 -15.61 1.20 -32.25
CA ARG A 198 -14.60 0.19 -32.63
C ARG A 198 -13.22 0.83 -32.47
N ALA A 199 -12.50 0.47 -31.41
CA ALA A 199 -11.06 0.70 -31.32
C ALA A 199 -10.36 -0.17 -32.37
N ARG A 200 -9.83 0.44 -33.43
CA ARG A 200 -8.85 -0.19 -34.32
C ARG A 200 -7.49 -0.16 -33.62
N SER A 201 -7.00 -1.29 -33.13
CA SER A 201 -5.58 -1.43 -32.81
C SER A 201 -4.80 -1.69 -34.11
N THR A 202 -4.18 -0.64 -34.64
CA THR A 202 -3.13 -0.77 -35.64
C THR A 202 -1.86 -1.27 -34.93
N ILE A 203 -1.62 -2.58 -35.00
CA ILE A 203 -0.31 -3.17 -34.72
C ILE A 203 0.50 -3.03 -36.02
N SER A 204 1.29 -1.96 -36.13
CA SER A 204 2.37 -1.88 -37.11
C SER A 204 3.67 -2.35 -36.46
N GLY A 205 4.10 -3.54 -36.84
CA GLY A 205 5.35 -3.73 -37.57
C GLY A 205 6.69 -3.42 -36.89
N VAL A 206 7.46 -4.51 -36.72
CA VAL A 206 8.87 -4.69 -37.11
C VAL A 206 9.93 -3.88 -36.36
N ILE A 207 10.83 -4.60 -35.65
CA ILE A 207 12.27 -4.68 -35.99
C ILE A 207 12.80 -6.00 -35.43
N SER A 208 13.24 -6.85 -36.37
CA SER A 208 14.10 -8.01 -36.14
C SER A 208 15.54 -7.50 -36.14
N THR A 209 16.30 -7.75 -35.08
CA THR A 209 17.75 -7.56 -35.07
C THR A 209 18.40 -8.88 -34.70
N SER A 210 18.96 -9.51 -35.74
CA SER A 210 19.93 -10.59 -35.68
C SER A 210 21.15 -10.16 -34.87
N LEU A 211 21.46 -10.85 -33.77
CA LEU A 211 22.77 -10.79 -33.15
C LEU A 211 23.65 -11.92 -33.73
N SER A 212 24.70 -11.52 -34.43
CA SER A 212 25.78 -12.38 -34.89
C SER A 212 26.70 -12.69 -33.71
N LEU A 213 27.00 -13.98 -33.52
CA LEU A 213 28.07 -14.46 -32.64
C LEU A 213 29.43 -14.19 -33.29
N ALA A 214 30.33 -13.61 -32.53
CA ALA A 214 31.78 -13.67 -32.69
C ALA A 214 32.40 -13.70 -31.29
#